data_AF-A0A0K0G416-F1
#
_entry.id   AF-A0A0K0G416-F1
#
_cell.length_a   1.000
_cell.length_b   1.000
_cell.length_c   1.000
_cell.angle_alpha   90.00
_cell.angle_beta   90.00
_cell.angle_gamma   90.00
#
_symmetry.space_group_name_H-M   'P 1'
#
loop_
_entity.id
_entity.type
_entity.pdbx_description
1 polymer ?
#
loop_
_entity_poly.entity_id
_entity_poly.type
_entity_poly.pdbx_seq_one_letter_code
_entity_poly.pdbx_strand_id
1 'polypeptide(L)' 'MIFFKSILAVEASLCVTAFATFVTLRRSESTRRTVYEKCPSLANFYYYTEDLMSYGQLAGTRIKHRDIHRWV' A
#
# COMPACT_ATOMS: atom_id res chain seq x y z
N MET A 1 16.45 26.90 11.42
CA MET A 1 17.03 25.53 11.31
C MET A 1 16.23 24.46 12.06
N ILE A 2 15.51 24.78 13.16
CA ILE A 2 14.68 23.80 13.91
C ILE A 2 13.46 23.34 13.09
N PHE A 3 12.76 24.28 12.43
CA PHE A 3 11.54 23.99 11.66
C PHE A 3 11.76 22.99 10.51
N PHE A 4 12.91 23.08 9.83
CA PHE A 4 13.27 22.20 8.73
C PHE A 4 13.56 20.76 9.21
N LYS A 5 14.20 20.61 10.38
CA LYS A 5 14.46 19.31 10.99
C LYS A 5 13.18 18.61 11.43
N SER A 6 12.21 19.37 11.97
CA SER A 6 10.90 18.82 12.35
C SER A 6 10.09 18.38 11.14
N ILE A 7 10.11 19.12 10.02
CA ILE A 7 9.44 18.71 8.78
C ILE A 7 10.06 17.42 8.24
N LEU A 8 11.39 17.35 8.16
CA LEU A 8 12.12 16.15 7.74
C LEU A 8 11.80 14.93 8.62
N ALA A 9 11.69 15.12 9.94
CA ALA A 9 11.35 14.04 10.86
C ALA A 9 9.92 13.52 10.64
N VAL A 10 8.97 14.43 10.37
CA VAL A 10 7.59 14.06 10.04
C VAL A 10 7.55 13.31 8.71
N GLU A 11 8.20 13.81 7.66
CA GLU A 11 8.27 13.14 6.36
C GLU A 11 8.91 11.75 6.47
N ALA A 12 10.02 11.62 7.21
CA ALA A 12 10.65 10.33 7.45
C ALA A 12 9.70 9.37 8.17
N SER A 13 8.96 9.83 9.18
CA SER A 13 8.00 9.00 9.91
C SER A 13 6.83 8.54 9.03
N LEU A 14 6.34 9.40 8.15
CA LEU A 14 5.30 9.08 7.17
C LEU A 14 5.80 8.05 6.15
N CYS A 15 7.04 8.21 5.66
CA CYS A 15 7.64 7.23 4.75
C CYS A 15 7.82 5.86 5.40
N VAL A 16 8.29 5.80 6.67
CA VAL A 16 8.48 4.54 7.40
C VAL A 16 7.14 3.84 7.64
N THR A 17 6.12 4.59 8.07
CA THR A 17 4.78 4.03 8.29
C THR A 17 4.16 3.54 6.98
N ALA A 18 4.22 4.32 5.91
CA ALA A 18 3.73 3.91 4.59
C ALA A 18 4.43 2.62 4.11
N PHE A 19 5.75 2.54 4.28
CA PHE A 19 6.51 1.34 3.92
C PHE A 19 6.11 0.12 4.77
N ALA A 20 5.95 0.29 6.08
CA ALA A 20 5.51 -0.79 6.97
C ALA A 20 4.09 -1.27 6.60
N THR A 21 3.17 -0.35 6.34
CA THR A 21 1.82 -0.68 5.85
C THR A 21 1.88 -1.43 4.52
N PHE A 22 2.75 -1.01 3.61
CA PHE A 22 2.93 -1.68 2.32
C PHE A 22 3.45 -3.13 2.50
N VAL A 23 4.49 -3.32 3.32
CA VAL A 23 5.06 -4.65 3.61
C VAL A 23 4.04 -5.58 4.28
N THR A 24 3.24 -5.05 5.20
CA THR A 24 2.19 -5.84 5.88
C THR A 24 1.08 -6.27 4.92
N LEU A 25 0.63 -5.37 4.03
CA LEU A 25 -0.35 -5.68 2.97
C LEU A 25 0.17 -6.72 1.96
N ARG A 26 1.47 -6.68 1.66
CA ARG A 26 2.12 -7.64 0.75
C ARG A 26 2.26 -9.02 1.37
N ARG A 27 2.52 -9.10 2.68
CA ARG A 27 2.71 -10.37 3.40
C ARG A 27 1.40 -11.07 3.77
N SER A 28 0.35 -10.31 4.10
CA SER A 28 -0.87 -10.87 4.69
C SER A 28 -2.10 -10.62 3.83
N GLU A 29 -2.68 -11.71 3.32
CA GLU A 29 -3.94 -11.67 2.57
C GLU A 29 -5.13 -11.22 3.44
N SER A 30 -5.20 -11.66 4.70
CA SER A 30 -6.29 -11.28 5.61
C SER A 30 -6.27 -9.79 5.94
N THR A 31 -5.08 -9.21 6.10
CA THR A 31 -4.91 -7.77 6.30
C THR A 31 -5.33 -7.01 5.04
N ARG A 32 -4.93 -7.49 3.86
CA ARG A 32 -5.31 -6.88 2.58
C ARG A 32 -6.82 -6.89 2.35
N ARG A 33 -7.49 -8.00 2.68
CA ARG A 33 -8.95 -8.10 2.66
C ARG A 33 -9.61 -7.11 3.63
N THR A 34 -9.12 -7.04 4.87
CA THR A 34 -9.66 -6.11 5.87
C THR A 34 -9.53 -4.65 5.41
N VAL A 35 -8.39 -4.30 4.80
CA VAL A 35 -8.17 -2.95 4.26
C VAL A 35 -9.04 -2.70 3.04
N TYR A 36 -9.25 -3.68 2.17
CA TYR A 36 -10.17 -3.57 1.04
C TYR A 36 -11.62 -3.31 1.51
N GLU A 37 -12.08 -4.02 2.53
CA GLU A 37 -13.44 -3.88 3.08
C GLU A 37 -13.64 -2.55 3.83
N LYS A 38 -12.66 -2.11 4.63
CA LYS A 38 -12.78 -0.90 5.47
C LYS A 38 -12.35 0.39 4.78
N CYS A 39 -11.30 0.33 3.96
CA CYS A 39 -10.62 1.48 3.35
C CYS A 39 -10.23 1.18 1.89
N PRO A 40 -11.20 1.17 0.95
CA PRO A 40 -10.94 0.80 -0.45
C PRO A 40 -9.97 1.75 -1.17
N SER A 41 -9.86 3.01 -0.74
CA SER A 41 -8.87 3.96 -1.25
C SER A 41 -7.43 3.51 -0.97
N LEU A 42 -7.16 3.05 0.26
CA LEU A 42 -5.85 2.55 0.66
C LEU A 42 -5.51 1.23 -0.05
N ALA A 43 -6.49 0.35 -0.23
CA ALA A 43 -6.31 -0.87 -1.02
C ALA A 43 -5.97 -0.56 -2.48
N ASN A 44 -6.67 0.39 -3.12
CA ASN A 44 -6.35 0.83 -4.47
C ASN A 44 -4.95 1.44 -4.58
N PHE A 45 -4.54 2.24 -3.58
CA PHE A 45 -3.18 2.78 -3.53
C PHE A 45 -2.13 1.66 -3.46
N TYR A 46 -2.36 0.62 -2.65
CA TYR A 46 -1.49 -0.57 -2.61
C TYR A 46 -1.34 -1.23 -3.99
N TYR A 47 -2.44 -1.53 -4.68
CA TYR A 47 -2.39 -2.16 -6.00
C TYR A 47 -1.72 -1.26 -7.04
N TYR A 48 -1.99 0.04 -7.02
CA TYR A 48 -1.31 1.00 -7.88
C TYR A 48 0.21 1.04 -7.63
N THR A 49 0.62 0.96 -6.35
CA THR A 49 2.04 0.94 -5.97
C THR A 49 2.73 -0.34 -6.44
N GLU A 50 2.06 -1.49 -6.35
CA GLU A 50 2.57 -2.75 -6.93
C GLU A 50 2.71 -2.65 -8.46
N ASP A 51 1.78 -1.99 -9.16
CA ASP A 51 1.89 -1.76 -10.61
C ASP A 51 3.07 -0.85 -10.97
N LEU A 52 3.30 0.22 -10.21
CA LEU A 52 4.45 1.12 -10.38
C LEU A 52 5.78 0.39 -10.20
N MET A 53 5.89 -0.45 -9.16
CA MET A 53 7.13 -1.21 -8.90
C MET A 53 7.36 -2.32 -9.93
N SER A 54 6.31 -2.77 -10.61
CA SER A 54 6.40 -3.85 -11.58
C SER A 54 6.73 -3.38 -12.99
N TYR A 55 7.17 -2.12 -13.16
CA TYR A 55 7.64 -1.55 -14.43
C TYR A 55 6.70 -1.84 -15.62
N GLY A 56 5.37 -1.73 -15.41
CA GLY A 56 4.38 -1.93 -16.46
C GLY A 56 3.88 -3.37 -16.64
N GLN A 57 4.28 -4.32 -15.78
CA GLN A 57 3.76 -5.70 -15.82
C GLN A 57 2.34 -5.85 -15.24
N LEU A 58 1.73 -4.75 -14.77
CA LEU A 58 0.37 -4.73 -14.20
C LEU A 58 0.18 -5.77 -13.07
N ALA A 59 1.21 -6.00 -12.26
CA ALA A 59 1.18 -7.03 -11.22
C ALA A 59 0.14 -6.72 -10.13
N GLY A 60 0.05 -5.48 -9.68
CA GLY A 60 -0.97 -5.01 -8.76
C GLY A 60 -2.38 -5.15 -9.30
N THR A 61 -2.60 -4.84 -10.58
CA THR A 61 -3.89 -5.07 -11.26
C THR A 61 -4.25 -6.56 -11.30
N ARG A 62 -3.29 -7.45 -11.57
CA ARG A 62 -3.50 -8.91 -11.54
C ARG A 62 -3.83 -9.41 -10.13
N ILE A 63 -3.11 -8.92 -9.12
CA ILE A 63 -3.36 -9.28 -7.71
C ILE A 63 -4.75 -8.79 -7.31
N LYS A 64 -5.12 -7.54 -7.64
CA LYS A 64 -6.45 -6.99 -7.38
C LYS A 64 -7.54 -7.84 -8.00
N HIS A 65 -7.39 -8.23 -9.27
CA HIS A 65 -8.36 -9.06 -9.95
C HIS A 65 -8.51 -10.43 -9.27
N ARG A 66 -7.38 -11.09 -8.94
CA ARG A 66 -7.37 -12.35 -8.19
C ARG A 66 -8.04 -12.23 -6.83
N ASP A 67 -7.75 -11.16 -6.09
CA ASP A 67 -8.28 -10.93 -4.74
C ASP A 67 -9.79 -10.69 -4.78
N ILE A 68 -10.28 -9.86 -5.72
CA ILE A 68 -11.71 -9.60 -5.90
C ILE A 68 -12.44 -10.92 -6.19
N HIS A 69 -11.93 -11.74 -7.11
CA HIS A 69 -12.53 -13.05 -7.43
C HIS A 69 -12.47 -14.07 -6.29
N ARG A 70 -11.64 -13.84 -5.27
CA ARG A 70 -11.50 -14.74 -4.12
C ARG A 70 -12.30 -14.28 -2.91
N TRP A 71 -12.60 -12.98 -2.81
CA TRP A 71 -13.30 -12.39 -1.67
C TRP A 71 -14.76 -12.06 -1.96
N VAL A 72 -15.13 -11.96 -3.24
CA VAL A 72 -16.52 -11.87 -3.75
C VAL A 72 -16.98 -13.25 -4.17
#